data_AF-L1JDN9-F1
#
_entry.id   AF-L1JDN9-F1
#
_cell.length_a   1.000
_cell.length_b   1.000
_cell.length_c   1.000
_cell.angle_alpha   90.00
_cell.angle_beta   90.00
_cell.angle_gamma   90.00
#
_symmetry.space_group_name_H-M   'P 1'
#
loop_
_entity.id
_entity.type
_entity.pdbx_description
1 polymer ?
#
loop_
_entity_poly.entity_id
_entity_poly.type
_entity_poly.pdbx_seq_one_letter_code
_entity_poly.pdbx_strand_id
1 'polypeptide(L)'
;MLIVSITDPEEFFKNLFELTVRHIRYGVRAEYLSPFGQAVIAMLEEILAESWTEKSEKAWKEVSMHRLPEQALLRLTTCLDVEASSKQHVSRPEPRRQRYHPRAGRWRRG
;
A
#
# COMPACT_ATOMS: atom_id res chain seq x y z
N MET A 1 4.01 12.89 -14.87
CA MET A 1 2.70 12.38 -15.36
C MET A 1 2.99 11.00 -15.94
N LEU A 2 2.35 9.92 -15.46
CA LEU A 2 2.85 8.54 -15.69
C LEU A 2 2.94 8.12 -17.16
N ILE A 3 1.96 8.52 -17.97
CA ILE A 3 1.89 8.14 -19.39
C ILE A 3 3.06 8.72 -20.18
N VAL A 4 3.53 9.91 -19.81
CA VAL A 4 4.64 10.59 -20.51
C VAL A 4 5.96 9.83 -20.33
N SER A 5 6.17 9.19 -19.18
CA SER A 5 7.38 8.45 -18.87
C SER A 5 7.38 7.00 -19.39
N ILE A 6 6.39 6.54 -20.15
CA ILE A 6 6.27 5.12 -20.54
C ILE A 6 7.46 4.59 -21.37
N THR A 7 8.20 5.48 -22.04
CA THR A 7 9.38 5.15 -22.85
C THR A 7 10.69 5.15 -22.05
N ASP A 8 10.69 5.69 -20.82
CA ASP A 8 11.84 5.68 -19.91
C ASP A 8 11.50 4.84 -18.67
N PRO A 9 11.99 3.59 -18.58
CA PRO A 9 11.70 2.72 -17.45
C PRO A 9 12.09 3.30 -16.10
N GLU A 10 13.21 4.02 -15.99
CA GLU A 10 13.70 4.55 -14.71
C GLU A 10 12.80 5.68 -14.22
N GLU A 11 12.51 6.64 -15.10
CA GLU A 11 11.59 7.74 -14.78
C GLU A 11 10.17 7.22 -14.50
N PHE A 12 9.73 6.21 -15.25
CA PHE A 12 8.43 5.57 -15.06
C PHE A 12 8.29 4.97 -13.66
N PHE A 13 9.25 4.15 -13.23
CA PHE A 13 9.19 3.50 -11.92
C PHE A 13 9.31 4.51 -10.78
N LYS A 14 10.12 5.56 -10.94
CA LYS A 14 10.19 6.66 -9.97
C LYS A 14 8.84 7.36 -9.82
N ASN A 15 8.23 7.76 -10.93
CA ASN A 15 6.92 8.43 -10.93
C ASN A 15 5.81 7.52 -10.37
N LEU A 16 5.87 6.22 -10.66
CA LEU A 16 4.92 5.23 -10.16
C LEU A 16 5.04 5.04 -8.66
N PHE A 17 6.27 4.97 -8.14
CA PHE A 17 6.53 4.88 -6.72
C PHE A 17 5.97 6.09 -5.97
N GLU A 18 6.27 7.31 -6.43
CA GLU A 18 5.78 8.55 -5.83
C GLU A 18 4.24 8.65 -5.87
N LEU A 19 3.61 8.18 -6.94
CA LEU A 19 2.15 8.10 -7.03
C LEU A 19 1.59 7.09 -6.02
N THR A 20 2.21 5.92 -5.92
CA THR A 20 1.75 4.85 -5.03
C THR A 20 1.84 5.25 -3.56
N VAL A 21 2.94 5.88 -3.14
CA VAL A 21 3.11 6.41 -1.77
C VAL A 21 2.00 7.41 -1.41
N ARG A 22 1.60 8.28 -2.35
CA ARG A 22 0.48 9.20 -2.12
C ARG A 22 -0.85 8.48 -1.95
N HIS A 23 -1.13 7.45 -2.76
CA HIS A 23 -2.36 6.66 -2.63
C HIS A 23 -2.44 5.92 -1.29
N ILE A 24 -1.32 5.38 -0.81
CA ILE A 24 -1.23 4.78 0.53
C ILE A 24 -1.53 5.84 1.59
N ARG A 25 -0.93 7.03 1.49
CA ARG A 25 -1.17 8.15 2.43
C ARG A 25 -2.62 8.64 2.43
N TYR A 26 -3.32 8.54 1.31
CA TYR A 26 -4.75 8.87 1.21
C TYR A 26 -5.66 7.77 1.76
N GLY A 27 -5.11 6.62 2.17
CA GLY A 27 -5.89 5.49 2.69
C GLY A 27 -6.57 4.67 1.59
N VAL A 28 -6.06 4.71 0.36
CA VAL A 28 -6.58 3.88 -0.73
C VAL A 28 -6.30 2.42 -0.43
N ARG A 29 -7.35 1.60 -0.43
CA ARG A 29 -7.25 0.14 -0.27
C ARG A 29 -6.99 -0.53 -1.61
N ALA A 30 -6.22 -1.61 -1.58
CA ALA A 30 -5.89 -2.39 -2.78
C ALA A 30 -7.13 -2.90 -3.54
N GLU A 31 -8.20 -3.21 -2.82
CA GLU A 31 -9.47 -3.68 -3.36
C GLU A 31 -10.15 -2.66 -4.31
N TYR A 32 -9.82 -1.37 -4.20
CA TYR A 32 -10.37 -0.34 -5.07
C TYR A 32 -9.65 -0.23 -6.42
N LEU A 33 -8.45 -0.80 -6.55
CA LEU A 33 -7.63 -0.64 -7.75
C LEU A 33 -8.20 -1.39 -8.95
N SER A 34 -8.69 -2.62 -8.73
CA SER A 34 -9.30 -3.44 -9.78
C SER A 34 -10.56 -2.79 -10.37
N PRO A 35 -11.58 -2.41 -9.56
CA PRO A 35 -12.76 -1.74 -10.10
C PRO A 35 -12.43 -0.37 -10.70
N PHE A 36 -11.46 0.37 -10.13
CA PHE A 36 -10.99 1.63 -10.73
C PHE A 36 -10.38 1.41 -12.13
N GLY A 37 -9.51 0.40 -12.28
CA GLY A 37 -8.92 0.05 -13.57
C GLY A 37 -9.97 -0.33 -14.62
N GLN A 38 -10.98 -1.12 -14.23
CA GLN A 38 -12.10 -1.47 -15.11
C GLN A 38 -12.90 -0.23 -15.55
N ALA A 39 -13.18 0.69 -14.62
CA ALA A 39 -13.89 1.92 -14.93
C ALA A 39 -13.10 2.81 -15.91
N VAL A 40 -11.78 2.88 -15.79
CA VAL A 40 -10.92 3.61 -16.74
C VAL A 40 -10.99 2.99 -18.14
N ILE A 41 -10.93 1.67 -18.26
CA ILE A 41 -11.04 0.99 -19.57
C ILE A 41 -12.40 1.25 -20.21
N ALA A 42 -13.50 1.09 -19.44
CA ALA A 42 -14.85 1.34 -19.94
C ALA A 42 -15.03 2.79 -20.40
N MET A 43 -14.49 3.75 -19.65
CA MET A 43 -14.51 5.17 -20.01
C MET A 43 -13.71 5.45 -21.28
N LEU A 44 -12.54 4.82 -21.46
CA LEU A 44 -11.75 4.97 -22.69
C LEU A 44 -12.46 4.41 -23.91
N GLU A 45 -13.11 3.25 -23.78
CA GLU A 45 -13.95 2.66 -24.83
C GLU A 45 -15.08 3.60 -25.24
N GLU A 46 -15.80 4.15 -24.26
CA GLU A 46 -16.91 5.09 -24.50
C GLU A 46 -16.45 6.39 -25.19
N ILE A 47 -15.36 7.00 -24.71
CA ILE A 47 -14.87 8.28 -25.25
C ILE A 47 -14.24 8.13 -26.63
N LEU A 48 -13.52 7.03 -26.87
CA LEU A 48 -12.84 6.82 -28.16
C LEU A 48 -13.77 6.24 -29.21
N ALA A 49 -14.85 5.57 -28.82
CA ALA A 49 -15.91 5.04 -29.69
C ALA A 49 -15.33 4.36 -30.96
N GLU A 50 -15.50 4.98 -32.13
CA GLU A 50 -15.03 4.45 -33.42
C GLU A 50 -13.49 4.28 -33.50
N SER A 51 -12.74 5.00 -32.67
CA SER A 51 -11.27 4.90 -32.57
C SER A 51 -10.82 3.83 -31.56
N TRP A 52 -11.75 3.23 -30.81
CA TRP A 52 -11.45 2.12 -29.92
C TRP A 52 -11.30 0.83 -30.74
N THR A 53 -10.09 0.26 -30.71
CA THR A 53 -9.78 -0.97 -31.45
C THR A 53 -9.35 -2.05 -30.48
N GLU A 54 -9.45 -3.32 -30.90
CA GLU A 54 -8.96 -4.46 -30.13
C GLU A 54 -7.47 -4.30 -29.74
N LYS A 55 -6.67 -3.67 -30.61
CA LYS A 55 -5.27 -3.35 -30.32
C LYS A 55 -5.14 -2.33 -29.18
N SER A 56 -5.95 -1.28 -29.21
CA SER A 56 -5.97 -0.26 -28.14
C SER A 56 -6.42 -0.89 -26.82
N GLU A 57 -7.50 -1.66 -26.84
CA GLU A 57 -8.04 -2.37 -25.68
C GLU A 57 -6.99 -3.28 -25.04
N LYS A 58 -6.33 -4.11 -25.85
CA LYS A 58 -5.27 -5.01 -25.38
C LYS A 58 -4.11 -4.22 -24.74
N ALA A 59 -3.63 -3.17 -25.40
CA ALA A 59 -2.53 -2.36 -24.89
C ALA A 59 -2.87 -1.71 -23.53
N TRP A 60 -4.09 -1.17 -23.39
CA TRP A 60 -4.53 -0.57 -22.13
C TRP A 60 -4.74 -1.60 -21.02
N LYS A 61 -5.26 -2.80 -21.35
CA LYS A 61 -5.41 -3.91 -20.39
C LYS A 61 -4.06 -4.43 -19.89
N GLU A 62 -3.04 -4.53 -20.75
CA GLU A 62 -1.69 -4.96 -20.35
C GLU A 62 -1.06 -4.00 -19.33
N VAL A 63 -1.20 -2.68 -19.55
CA VAL A 63 -0.71 -1.65 -18.61
C VAL A 63 -1.52 -1.66 -17.31
N SER A 64 -2.85 -1.83 -17.39
CA SER A 64 -3.77 -1.63 -16.25
C SER A 64 -3.92 -2.86 -15.35
N MET A 65 -3.98 -4.07 -15.92
CA MET A 65 -4.40 -5.28 -15.19
C MET A 65 -3.26 -6.25 -14.84
N HIS A 66 -2.12 -6.19 -15.54
CA HIS A 66 -1.12 -7.26 -15.42
C HIS A 66 0.22 -6.87 -14.79
N ARG A 67 0.56 -5.58 -14.66
CA ARG A 67 1.93 -5.20 -14.28
C ARG A 67 2.09 -4.26 -13.09
N LEU A 68 1.13 -3.39 -12.77
CA LEU A 68 1.44 -2.19 -11.99
C LEU A 68 0.69 -2.01 -10.65
N PRO A 69 -0.63 -2.19 -10.52
CA PRO A 69 -1.30 -1.78 -9.27
C PRO A 69 -1.12 -2.80 -8.14
N GLU A 70 -1.42 -4.07 -8.39
CA GLU A 70 -1.41 -5.09 -7.33
C GLU A 70 0.02 -5.40 -6.85
N GLN A 71 0.96 -5.65 -7.76
CA GLN A 71 2.33 -5.98 -7.37
C GLN A 71 3.07 -4.80 -6.72
N ALA A 72 2.85 -3.56 -7.19
CA ALA A 72 3.49 -2.39 -6.59
C ALA A 72 2.90 -2.10 -5.21
N LEU A 73 1.58 -2.12 -5.04
CA LEU A 73 0.98 -1.89 -3.72
C LEU A 73 1.29 -3.04 -2.76
N LEU A 74 1.18 -4.30 -3.16
CA LEU A 74 1.47 -5.43 -2.27
C LEU A 74 2.94 -5.44 -1.80
N ARG A 75 3.89 -5.12 -2.70
CA ARG A 75 5.32 -4.98 -2.35
C ARG A 75 5.60 -3.75 -1.49
N LEU A 76 4.93 -2.63 -1.74
CA LEU A 76 5.17 -1.41 -0.98
C LEU A 76 4.50 -1.42 0.39
N THR A 77 3.31 -2.01 0.54
CA THR A 77 2.71 -2.22 1.86
C THR A 77 3.57 -3.15 2.69
N THR A 78 4.06 -4.28 2.13
CA THR A 78 4.98 -5.16 2.87
C THR A 78 6.28 -4.46 3.25
N CYS A 79 6.89 -3.65 2.39
CA CYS A 79 8.10 -2.90 2.75
C CYS A 79 7.84 -1.85 3.85
N LEU A 80 6.72 -1.12 3.79
CA LEU A 80 6.36 -0.13 4.81
C LEU A 80 5.97 -0.78 6.15
N ASP A 81 5.30 -1.93 6.12
CA ASP A 81 4.98 -2.72 7.31
C ASP A 81 6.25 -3.26 7.99
N VAL A 82 7.24 -3.70 7.20
CA VAL A 82 8.57 -4.10 7.70
C VAL A 82 9.30 -2.92 8.36
N GLU A 83 9.27 -1.74 7.75
CA GLU A 83 9.88 -0.54 8.34
C GLU A 83 9.15 -0.06 9.61
N ALA A 84 7.82 -0.12 9.64
CA ALA A 84 7.03 0.23 10.81
C ALA A 84 7.27 -0.75 11.98
N SER A 85 7.34 -2.05 11.69
CA SER A 85 7.64 -3.10 12.67
C SER A 85 9.08 -3.00 13.20
N SER A 86 10.04 -2.63 12.33
CA SER A 86 11.43 -2.35 12.70
C SER A 86 11.55 -1.19 13.70
N LYS A 87 10.77 -0.11 13.50
CA LYS A 87 10.76 1.05 14.41
C LYS A 87 10.09 0.77 15.77
N GLN A 88 9.20 -0.22 15.86
CA GLN A 88 8.58 -0.61 17.14
C GLN A 88 9.48 -1.47 18.03
N HIS A 89 10.47 -2.18 17.48
CA HIS A 89 11.37 -3.03 18.27
C HIS A 89 12.36 -2.24 19.15
N VAL A 90 12.56 -0.94 18.88
CA VAL A 90 13.50 -0.07 19.62
C VAL A 90 12.88 0.59 20.86
N SER A 91 11.58 0.41 21.12
CA SER A 91 10.87 1.06 22.23
C SER A 91 10.30 0.07 23.25
N ARG A 92 11.12 -0.83 23.82
CA ARG A 92 10.73 -1.60 25.02
C ARG A 92 11.29 -0.92 26.26
N PRO A 93 10.49 -0.21 27.08
CA PRO A 93 11.00 0.31 28.34
C PRO A 93 11.32 -0.86 29.28
N GLU A 94 12.48 -0.75 29.92
CA GLU A 94 13.01 -1.68 30.92
C GLU A 94 11.91 -2.03 31.95
N PRO A 95 11.71 -3.32 32.31
CA PRO A 95 10.70 -3.67 33.30
C PRO A 95 11.12 -3.07 34.65
N ARG A 96 10.39 -2.05 35.12
CA ARG A 96 10.52 -1.52 36.49
C ARG A 96 10.42 -2.70 37.46
N ARG A 97 11.52 -3.01 38.13
CA ARG A 97 11.54 -3.95 39.27
C ARG A 97 10.52 -3.47 40.30
N GLN A 98 9.38 -4.16 40.36
CA GLN A 98 8.35 -3.92 41.36
C GLN A 98 8.93 -4.37 42.71
N ARG A 99 9.28 -3.42 43.58
CA ARG A 99 9.72 -3.73 44.95
C ARG A 99 8.55 -4.36 45.68
N TYR A 100 8.69 -5.63 46.02
CA TYR A 100 7.77 -6.34 46.91
C TYR A 100 7.87 -5.72 48.31
N HIS A 101 6.78 -5.13 48.81
CA HIS A 101 6.61 -4.83 50.23
C HIS A 101 5.72 -5.93 50.85
N PRO A 102 6.22 -6.75 51.79
CA PRO A 102 5.38 -7.72 52.46
C PRO A 102 4.40 -7.00 53.39
N ARG A 103 3.09 -7.17 53.16
CA ARG A 103 2.05 -6.75 54.10
C ARG A 103 2.13 -7.64 55.33
N ALA A 104 2.43 -7.04 56.48
CA ALA A 104 2.37 -7.70 57.78
C ALA A 104 0.92 -8.17 58.06
N GLY A 105 0.71 -9.48 58.06
CA GLY A 105 -0.54 -10.12 58.47
C GLY A 105 -0.67 -10.08 60.00
N ARG A 106 -1.63 -9.29 60.48
CA ARG A 106 -2.06 -9.24 61.87
C ARG A 106 -3.11 -10.34 62.09
N TRP A 107 -2.72 -11.47 62.69
CA TRP A 107 -3.69 -12.48 63.16
C TRP A 107 -3.98 -12.25 64.65
N ARG A 108 -5.26 -12.13 65.00
CA ARG A 108 -5.76 -11.97 66.38
C ARG A 108 -6.54 -13.24 66.77
N ARG A 109 -6.33 -13.63 68.03
CA ARG A 109 -7.14 -14.48 68.93
C ARG A 109 -6.95 -16.00 68.87
N GLY A 110 -6.26 -16.52 69.88
CA GLY A 110 -6.86 -17.35 70.92
C GLY A 110 -6.92 -16.54 72.20
#